data_AF-A0A2R6A982-F1
#
_entry.id   AF-A0A2R6A982-F1
#
_cell.length_a   1.000
_cell.length_b   1.000
_cell.length_c   1.000
_cell.angle_alpha   90.00
_cell.angle_beta   90.00
_cell.angle_gamma   90.00
#
_symmetry.space_group_name_H-M   'P 1'
#
loop_
_entity.id
_entity.type
_entity.pdbx_description
1 polymer ?
#
loop_
_entity_poly.entity_id
_entity_poly.type
_entity_poly.pdbx_seq_one_letter_code
_entity_poly.pdbx_strand_id
1 'polypeptide(L)'
;MGMASDYFSKMSYLPREVVEAGRVLAEHFTARRGRSVTPALAYACVYAASKISGVPIRLSRLEAMSGVKKRAIVRAHRELVDALGLVEPPVNPKAYVKHYCEIFHLPPEVRGEGVRPSRPR
;
A
#
# COMPACT_ATOMS: atom_id res chain seq x y z
N MET A 1 0.26 -6.51 27.36
CA MET A 1 -0.36 -5.53 26.43
C MET A 1 0.69 -4.80 25.57
N GLY A 2 1.74 -5.48 25.08
CA GLY A 2 2.92 -4.83 24.47
C GLY A 2 3.30 -5.25 23.05
N MET A 3 2.58 -6.18 22.40
CA MET A 3 3.04 -6.77 21.12
C MET A 3 3.02 -5.82 19.91
N ALA A 4 2.24 -4.74 19.92
CA ALA A 4 2.20 -3.80 18.81
C ALA A 4 3.46 -2.93 18.72
N SER A 5 4.13 -2.67 19.86
CA SER A 5 5.25 -1.73 19.94
C SER A 5 6.47 -2.24 19.15
N ASP A 6 6.77 -3.54 19.22
CA ASP A 6 7.94 -4.13 18.55
C ASP A 6 7.92 -4.02 17.02
N TYR A 7 6.74 -4.00 16.40
CA TYR A 7 6.64 -3.98 14.93
C TYR A 7 7.05 -2.62 14.35
N PHE A 8 6.65 -1.52 15.00
CA PHE A 8 6.98 -0.17 14.56
C PHE A 8 8.42 0.22 14.95
N SER A 9 8.94 -0.31 16.06
CA SER A 9 10.35 -0.13 16.45
C SER A 9 11.32 -0.62 15.38
N LYS A 10 10.99 -1.73 14.70
CA LYS A 10 11.77 -2.24 13.55
C LYS A 10 11.74 -1.34 12.33
N MET A 11 10.89 -0.30 12.30
CA MET A 11 10.75 0.62 11.17
C MET A 11 11.42 1.98 11.42
N SER A 12 12.29 2.08 12.43
CA SER A 12 13.00 3.30 12.84
C SER A 12 13.85 3.96 11.75
N TYR A 13 14.18 3.24 10.67
CA TYR A 13 14.89 3.76 9.49
C TYR A 13 13.98 4.53 8.50
N LEU A 14 12.66 4.54 8.70
CA LEU A 14 11.72 5.33 7.91
C LEU A 14 11.52 6.71 8.56
N PRO A 15 11.05 7.72 7.81
CA PRO A 15 10.67 9.00 8.39
C PRO A 15 9.70 8.79 9.55
N ARG A 16 10.01 9.38 10.70
CA ARG A 16 9.24 9.20 11.94
C ARG A 16 7.75 9.51 11.74
N GLU A 17 7.46 10.52 10.94
CA GLU A 17 6.10 10.93 10.59
C GLU A 17 5.31 9.80 9.92
N VAL A 18 5.94 9.05 9.00
CA VAL A 18 5.30 7.93 8.29
C VAL A 18 5.03 6.75 9.23
N VAL A 19 5.97 6.48 10.14
CA VAL A 19 5.81 5.41 11.13
C VAL A 19 4.71 5.74 12.12
N GLU A 20 4.67 6.98 12.63
CA GLU A 20 3.64 7.42 13.58
C GLU A 20 2.25 7.44 12.92
N ALA A 21 2.13 7.96 11.69
CA ALA A 21 0.89 7.89 10.93
C ALA A 21 0.43 6.44 10.71
N GLY A 22 1.35 5.53 10.41
CA GLY A 22 1.05 4.11 10.31
C GLY A 22 0.59 3.49 11.64
N ARG A 23 1.14 3.92 12.77
CA ARG A 23 0.73 3.47 14.11
C ARG A 23 -0.70 3.91 14.42
N VAL A 24 -1.01 5.17 14.18
CA VAL A 24 -2.36 5.73 14.36
C VAL A 24 -3.38 5.00 13.47
N LEU A 25 -3.04 4.74 12.21
CA LEU A 25 -3.89 3.96 11.30
C LEU A 25 -4.13 2.53 11.81
N ALA A 26 -3.09 1.87 12.34
CA ALA A 26 -3.22 0.52 12.88
C ALA A 26 -4.13 0.48 14.11
N GLU A 27 -3.96 1.42 15.05
CA GLU A 27 -4.80 1.57 16.24
C GLU A 27 -6.25 1.85 15.85
N HIS A 28 -6.47 2.76 14.90
CA HIS A 28 -7.80 3.12 14.43
C HIS A 28 -8.53 1.97 13.71
N PHE A 29 -7.80 1.21 12.89
CA PHE A 29 -8.34 0.05 12.20
C PHE A 29 -8.65 -1.10 13.17
N THR A 30 -7.74 -1.39 14.10
CA THR A 30 -7.87 -2.50 15.05
C THR A 30 -8.98 -2.26 16.06
N ALA A 31 -9.14 -1.02 16.55
CA ALA A 31 -10.23 -0.63 17.42
C ALA A 31 -11.61 -0.87 16.78
N ARG A 32 -11.78 -0.60 15.48
CA ARG A 32 -13.04 -0.86 14.77
C ARG A 32 -13.30 -2.33 14.47
N ARG A 33 -12.25 -3.12 14.23
CA ARG A 33 -12.36 -4.55 13.87
C ARG A 33 -12.32 -5.49 15.06
N GLY A 34 -12.01 -5.00 16.27
CA GLY A 34 -11.88 -5.81 17.47
C GLY A 34 -10.76 -6.84 17.40
N ARG A 35 -9.70 -6.60 16.61
CA ARG A 35 -8.57 -7.53 16.43
C ARG A 35 -7.26 -6.87 16.82
N SER A 36 -6.30 -7.65 17.32
CA SER A 36 -4.95 -7.15 17.63
C SER A 36 -4.16 -6.77 16.38
N VAL A 37 -3.16 -5.89 16.54
CA VAL A 37 -2.21 -5.55 15.47
C VAL A 37 -1.38 -6.79 15.12
N THR A 38 -1.38 -7.16 13.84
CA THR A 38 -0.49 -8.20 13.29
C THR A 38 0.69 -7.56 12.58
N PRO A 39 1.81 -8.27 12.38
CA PRO A 39 2.94 -7.73 11.61
C PRO A 39 2.50 -7.23 10.23
N ALA A 40 1.77 -8.08 9.48
CA ALA A 40 1.28 -7.71 8.15
C ALA A 40 0.40 -6.46 8.16
N LEU A 41 -0.44 -6.29 9.18
CA LEU A 41 -1.27 -5.09 9.34
C LEU A 41 -0.41 -3.86 9.64
N ALA A 42 0.56 -3.97 10.56
CA ALA A 42 1.46 -2.86 10.89
C ALA A 42 2.20 -2.36 9.64
N TYR A 43 2.81 -3.26 8.87
CA TYR A 43 3.50 -2.90 7.61
C TYR A 43 2.54 -2.36 6.55
N ALA A 44 1.30 -2.85 6.48
CA ALA A 44 0.28 -2.33 5.57
C ALA A 44 -0.15 -0.90 5.95
N CYS A 45 -0.25 -0.58 7.24
CA CYS A 45 -0.59 0.77 7.71
C CYS A 45 0.54 1.76 7.40
N VAL A 46 1.79 1.36 7.64
CA VAL A 46 2.97 2.17 7.27
C VAL A 46 3.06 2.34 5.75
N TYR A 47 2.73 1.30 4.99
CA TYR A 47 2.69 1.38 3.53
C TYR A 47 1.63 2.38 3.04
N ALA A 48 0.42 2.35 3.60
CA ALA A 48 -0.63 3.33 3.32
C ALA A 48 -0.20 4.76 3.69
N ALA A 49 0.31 4.95 4.90
CA ALA A 49 0.84 6.23 5.35
C ALA A 49 1.94 6.76 4.43
N SER A 50 2.86 5.89 3.99
CA SER A 50 3.96 6.27 3.10
C SER A 50 3.48 6.84 1.76
N LYS A 51 2.36 6.34 1.24
CA LYS A 51 1.75 6.85 0.02
C LYS A 51 1.08 8.21 0.24
N ILE A 52 0.36 8.35 1.36
CA ILE A 52 -0.35 9.60 1.71
C ILE A 52 0.67 10.72 1.96
N SER A 53 1.78 10.42 2.63
CA SER A 53 2.87 11.37 2.89
C SER A 53 3.77 11.65 1.68
N GLY A 54 3.53 11.04 0.52
CA GLY A 54 4.33 11.28 -0.69
C GLY A 54 5.73 10.65 -0.68
N VAL A 55 6.02 9.74 0.26
CA VAL A 55 7.30 9.01 0.36
C VAL A 55 7.06 7.52 0.09
N PRO A 56 6.75 7.10 -1.15
CA PRO A 56 6.32 5.74 -1.43
C PRO A 56 7.42 4.71 -1.16
N ILE A 57 7.11 3.72 -0.31
CA ILE A 57 8.03 2.62 0.02
C ILE A 57 7.77 1.43 -0.90
N ARG A 58 8.82 0.81 -1.44
CA ARG A 58 8.69 -0.42 -2.21
C ARG A 58 8.28 -1.61 -1.33
N LEU A 59 7.29 -2.38 -1.77
CA LEU A 59 6.83 -3.59 -1.06
C LEU A 59 7.95 -4.63 -0.85
N SER A 60 8.88 -4.78 -1.82
CA SER A 60 10.04 -5.68 -1.68
C SER A 60 10.99 -5.22 -0.56
N ARG A 61 11.07 -3.91 -0.31
CA ARG A 61 11.83 -3.36 0.81
C ARG A 61 11.17 -3.77 2.13
N LEU A 62 9.85 -3.60 2.25
CA LEU A 62 9.11 -3.99 3.46
C LEU A 62 9.22 -5.50 3.74
N GLU A 63 9.12 -6.34 2.71
CA GLU A 63 9.29 -7.79 2.83
C GLU A 63 10.69 -8.17 3.33
N ALA A 64 11.74 -7.59 2.75
CA ALA A 64 13.13 -7.85 3.17
C ALA A 64 13.41 -7.46 4.63
N MET A 65 12.81 -6.38 5.12
CA MET A 65 13.04 -5.87 6.48
C MET A 65 12.20 -6.58 7.54
N SER A 66 11.00 -7.04 7.16
CA SER A 66 10.03 -7.62 8.10
C SER A 66 10.04 -9.14 8.14
N GLY A 67 10.51 -9.80 7.07
CA GLY A 67 10.27 -11.22 6.83
C GLY A 67 8.80 -11.55 6.49
N VAL A 68 7.92 -10.54 6.42
CA VAL A 68 6.51 -10.71 6.08
C VAL A 68 6.37 -10.73 4.57
N LYS A 69 5.77 -11.81 4.05
CA LYS A 69 5.56 -11.97 2.61
C LYS A 69 4.80 -10.78 2.02
N LYS A 70 5.25 -10.28 0.86
CA LYS A 70 4.61 -9.17 0.13
C LYS A 70 3.11 -9.39 -0.07
N ARG A 71 2.69 -10.63 -0.35
CA ARG A 71 1.27 -10.99 -0.53
C ARG A 71 0.44 -10.71 0.73
N ALA A 72 0.98 -10.96 1.92
CA ALA A 72 0.29 -10.69 3.18
C ALA A 72 0.13 -9.19 3.43
N ILE A 73 1.18 -8.41 3.15
CA ILE A 73 1.14 -6.93 3.26
C ILE A 73 0.09 -6.35 2.31
N VAL A 74 0.07 -6.81 1.04
CA VAL A 74 -0.91 -6.34 0.04
C VAL A 74 -2.34 -6.69 0.44
N ARG A 75 -2.57 -7.89 0.96
CA ARG A 75 -3.90 -8.30 1.44
C ARG A 75 -4.39 -7.42 2.59
N ALA A 76 -3.54 -7.23 3.62
CA ALA A 76 -3.89 -6.39 4.76
C ALA A 76 -4.09 -4.93 4.36
N HIS A 77 -3.33 -4.44 3.39
CA HIS A 77 -3.47 -3.09 2.84
C HIS A 77 -4.83 -2.91 2.13
N ARG A 78 -5.25 -3.87 1.30
CA ARG A 78 -6.59 -3.83 0.68
C ARG A 78 -7.70 -3.83 1.72
N GLU A 79 -7.64 -4.76 2.69
CA GLU A 79 -8.60 -4.81 3.80
C GLU A 79 -8.68 -3.47 4.56
N LEU A 80 -7.54 -2.78 4.71
CA LEU A 80 -7.45 -1.50 5.40
C LEU A 80 -8.05 -0.36 4.56
N VAL A 81 -7.72 -0.26 3.28
CA VAL A 81 -8.26 0.75 2.37
C VAL A 81 -9.77 0.60 2.24
N ASP A 82 -10.26 -0.63 2.06
CA ASP A 82 -11.69 -0.92 1.92
C ASP A 82 -12.46 -0.61 3.22
N ALA A 83 -11.87 -0.89 4.39
CA ALA A 83 -12.53 -0.67 5.67
C ALA A 83 -12.53 0.80 6.13
N LEU A 84 -11.49 1.56 5.77
CA LEU A 84 -11.33 2.95 6.21
C LEU A 84 -11.71 3.97 5.12
N GLY A 85 -11.99 3.52 3.90
CA GLY A 85 -12.29 4.40 2.76
C GLY A 85 -11.13 5.35 2.43
N LEU A 86 -9.88 4.89 2.59
CA LEU A 86 -8.72 5.74 2.37
C LEU A 86 -8.60 6.14 0.90
N VAL A 87 -8.63 7.45 0.65
CA VAL A 87 -8.36 8.02 -0.67
C VAL A 87 -6.86 8.21 -0.81
N GLU A 88 -6.17 7.20 -1.32
CA GLU A 88 -4.73 7.27 -1.59
C GLU A 88 -4.47 7.89 -2.97
N PRO A 89 -3.43 8.74 -3.12
CA PRO A 89 -3.06 9.24 -4.43
C PRO A 89 -2.73 8.05 -5.35
N PRO A 90 -3.27 8.02 -6.58
CA PRO A 90 -3.04 6.92 -7.49
C PRO A 90 -1.53 6.79 -7.74
N VAL A 91 -1.00 5.57 -7.58
CA VAL A 91 0.44 5.26 -7.65
C VAL A 91 1.00 5.34 -9.09
N ASN A 92 0.32 6.09 -9.97
CA ASN A 92 0.40 6.18 -11.42
C ASN A 92 -0.25 5.00 -12.21
N PRO A 93 -1.06 5.29 -13.26
CA PRO A 93 -1.71 4.32 -14.16
C PRO A 93 -0.69 3.63 -15.13
N LYS A 94 -0.90 2.56 -15.91
CA LYS A 94 -2.10 1.90 -16.45
C LYS A 94 -3.10 1.38 -15.41
N ALA A 95 -2.72 1.43 -14.15
CA ALA A 95 -3.44 0.98 -12.96
C ALA A 95 -4.88 1.53 -12.78
N TYR A 96 -5.26 2.63 -13.45
CA TYR A 96 -6.62 3.19 -13.46
C TYR A 96 -7.47 2.68 -14.65
N VAL A 97 -6.85 2.28 -15.77
CA VAL A 97 -7.54 1.99 -17.04
C VAL A 97 -8.41 0.72 -16.97
N LYS A 98 -8.04 -0.27 -16.14
CA LYS A 98 -8.87 -1.47 -15.87
C LYS A 98 -9.97 -1.24 -14.83
N HIS A 99 -9.82 -0.22 -13.98
CA HIS A 99 -10.81 0.08 -12.93
C HIS A 99 -12.07 0.73 -13.53
N TYR A 100 -11.94 1.47 -14.64
CA TYR A 100 -13.06 1.99 -15.42
C TYR A 100 -13.60 0.96 -16.44
N CYS A 101 -12.76 0.18 -17.14
CA CYS A 101 -13.19 -0.82 -18.15
C CYS A 101 -13.97 -2.04 -17.64
N GLU A 102 -14.13 -2.27 -16.33
CA GLU A 102 -14.92 -3.39 -15.78
C GLU A 102 -16.18 -2.93 -15.03
N ILE A 103 -16.35 -1.62 -14.85
CA ILE A 103 -17.68 -1.01 -14.66
C ILE A 103 -18.45 -1.05 -16.00
N PHE A 104 -17.74 -1.26 -17.12
CA PHE A 104 -18.24 -1.27 -18.48
C PHE A 104 -19.25 -2.39 -18.78
N HIS A 105 -20.11 -2.07 -19.74
CA HIS A 105 -20.28 -2.94 -20.90
C HIS A 105 -19.84 -2.22 -22.18
N LEU A 106 -18.55 -2.25 -22.55
CA LEU A 106 -18.09 -1.85 -23.89
C LEU A 106 -16.91 -2.74 -24.35
N PRO A 107 -16.82 -3.07 -25.66
CA PRO A 107 -16.01 -4.18 -26.17
C PRO A 107 -14.58 -3.76 -26.57
N PRO A 108 -13.72 -4.74 -26.92
CA PRO A 108 -12.26 -4.62 -26.91
C PRO A 108 -11.69 -4.28 -28.28
N GLU A 109 -11.70 -3.02 -28.68
CA GLU A 109 -10.94 -2.58 -29.85
C GLU A 109 -10.33 -1.21 -29.57
N VAL A 110 -9.02 -1.19 -29.34
CA VAL A 110 -7.99 -0.24 -29.82
C VAL A 110 -6.75 -0.48 -28.95
N ARG A 111 -5.98 -1.50 -29.34
CA ARG A 111 -4.61 -1.73 -28.90
C ARG A 111 -3.71 -0.86 -29.80
N GLY A 112 -3.70 0.44 -29.53
CA GLY A 112 -2.98 1.44 -30.33
C GLY A 112 -1.48 1.49 -30.02
N GLU A 113 -0.72 0.85 -30.91
CA GLU A 113 0.56 1.29 -31.49
C GLU A 113 1.82 1.45 -30.62
N GLY A 114 2.82 0.66 -31.01
CA GLY A 114 4.19 0.72 -30.53
C GLY A 114 4.94 1.94 -31.07
N VAL A 115 5.40 2.78 -30.15
CA VAL A 115 6.45 3.76 -30.41
C VAL A 115 7.80 3.03 -30.43
N ARG A 116 8.41 3.00 -31.61
CA ARG A 116 9.79 2.55 -31.88
C ARG A 116 10.80 3.44 -31.13
N PRO A 117 11.86 2.90 -30.53
CA PRO A 117 12.96 3.73 -30.05
C PRO A 117 13.88 4.13 -31.21
N SER A 118 13.84 5.39 -31.60
CA SER A 118 14.88 6.02 -32.41
C SER A 118 16.16 6.14 -31.57
N ARG A 119 17.22 5.42 -31.93
CA ARG A 119 18.58 5.70 -31.43
C ARG A 119 19.15 6.92 -32.19
N PRO A 120 19.82 7.86 -31.51
CA PRO A 120 20.52 8.95 -32.19
C PRO A 120 21.92 8.55 -32.65
N ARG A 121 22.26 9.06 -33.84
CA ARG A 121 23.54 9.20 -34.57
C ARG A 121 24.69 8.24 -34.26
#